data_AF-A0A2S6HLZ0-F1
#
_entry.id   AF-A0A2S6HLZ0-F1
#
_cell.length_a   1.000
_cell.length_b   1.000
_cell.length_c   1.000
_cell.angle_alpha   90.00
_cell.angle_beta   90.00
_cell.angle_gamma   90.00
#
_symmetry.space_group_name_H-M   'P 1'
#
loop_
_entity.id
_entity.type
_entity.pdbx_description
1 polymer ?
#
loop_
_entity_poly.entity_id
_entity_poly.type
_entity_poly.pdbx_seq_one_letter_code
_entity_poly.pdbx_strand_id
1 'polypeptide(L)' 'MAKIQERRSEIGFIERSRNHSEDCRQCRWFSLCRGGCYRCRDGMEDNYFCESYRMLFENCFAQMEEISRFLFTTRY' A
#
# COMPACT_ATOMS: atom_id res chain seq x y z
N MET A 1 -8.63 -23.98 9.40
CA MET A 1 -7.65 -23.05 8.78
C MET A 1 -7.04 -23.59 7.49
N ALA A 2 -6.63 -24.87 7.43
CA ALA A 2 -6.06 -25.48 6.21
C ALA A 2 -6.91 -25.30 4.94
N LYS A 3 -8.22 -25.58 5.00
CA LYS A 3 -9.16 -25.40 3.88
C LYS A 3 -9.24 -23.96 3.36
N ILE A 4 -9.12 -22.96 4.25
CA ILE A 4 -9.12 -21.54 3.84
C ILE A 4 -7.81 -21.22 3.10
N GLN A 5 -6.69 -21.77 3.55
CA GLN A 5 -5.41 -21.56 2.90
C GLN A 5 -5.33 -22.24 1.53
N GLU A 6 -5.85 -23.45 1.40
CA GLU A 6 -5.98 -24.16 0.12
C GLU A 6 -6.81 -23.34 -0.89
N ARG A 7 -8.00 -22.90 -0.49
CA ARG A 7 -8.84 -22.04 -1.33
C ARG A 7 -8.16 -20.72 -1.70
N ARG A 8 -7.34 -20.14 -0.81
CA ARG A 8 -6.56 -18.91 -1.11
C ARG A 8 -5.54 -19.14 -2.20
N SER A 9 -4.84 -20.27 -2.17
CA SER A 9 -3.86 -20.65 -3.19
C SER A 9 -4.54 -20.93 -4.54
N GLU A 10 -5.65 -21.69 -4.54
CA GLU A 10 -6.40 -22.02 -5.77
C GLU A 10 -6.85 -20.78 -6.54
N ILE A 11 -7.32 -19.75 -5.84
CA ILE A 11 -7.81 -18.51 -6.46
C ILE A 11 -6.69 -17.48 -6.70
N GLY A 12 -5.43 -17.81 -6.37
CA GLY A 12 -4.30 -16.90 -6.47
C GLY A 12 -4.45 -15.63 -5.64
N PHE A 13 -5.02 -15.72 -4.43
CA PHE A 13 -5.42 -14.56 -3.62
C PHE A 13 -4.26 -13.58 -3.34
N ILE A 14 -3.07 -14.12 -3.07
CA ILE A 14 -1.87 -13.31 -2.75
C ILE A 14 -1.17 -12.87 -4.03
N GLU A 15 -1.14 -13.75 -5.03
CA GLU A 15 -0.47 -13.53 -6.31
C GLU A 15 -1.14 -12.37 -7.05
N ARG A 16 -2.47 -12.38 -7.13
CA ARG A 16 -3.23 -11.31 -7.77
C ARG A 16 -3.15 -9.98 -7.01
N SER A 17 -2.88 -9.99 -5.70
CA SER A 17 -2.77 -8.74 -4.92
C SER A 17 -1.44 -8.01 -5.12
N ARG A 18 -0.46 -8.66 -5.75
CA ARG A 18 0.84 -8.07 -6.10
C ARG A 18 0.82 -7.28 -7.41
N ASN A 19 -0.31 -7.26 -8.12
CA ASN A 19 -0.48 -6.49 -9.35
C ASN A 19 -0.41 -4.98 -9.08
N HIS A 20 0.48 -4.30 -9.80
CA HIS A 20 0.65 -2.86 -9.77
C HIS A 20 1.06 -2.41 -11.17
N SER A 21 0.50 -1.28 -11.62
CA SER A 21 0.94 -0.58 -12.83
C SER A 21 2.42 -0.19 -12.71
N GLU A 22 3.08 0.03 -13.85
CA GLU A 22 4.48 0.48 -13.84
C GLU A 22 4.62 1.85 -13.19
N ASP A 23 3.67 2.76 -13.47
CA ASP A 23 3.59 4.09 -12.84
C ASP A 23 3.47 3.98 -11.31
N CYS A 24 2.64 3.06 -10.80
CA CYS A 24 2.52 2.84 -9.36
C CYS A 24 3.83 2.33 -8.76
N ARG A 25 4.58 1.45 -9.46
CA ARG A 25 5.89 0.95 -8.99
C ARG A 25 6.96 2.03 -8.98
N GLN A 26 6.91 2.97 -9.92
CA GLN A 26 7.86 4.09 -10.04
C GLN A 26 7.47 5.30 -9.17
N CYS A 27 6.27 5.31 -8.60
CA CYS A 27 5.80 6.37 -7.72
C CYS A 27 6.70 6.53 -6.49
N ARG A 28 7.09 7.78 -6.19
CA ARG A 28 7.92 8.13 -5.01
C ARG A 28 7.32 7.66 -3.67
N TRP A 29 6.01 7.48 -3.61
CA TRP A 29 5.27 7.08 -2.41
C TRP A 29 4.99 5.57 -2.34
N PHE A 30 5.45 4.78 -3.32
CA PHE A 30 5.17 3.34 -3.39
C PHE A 30 5.67 2.58 -2.16
N SER A 31 6.82 2.95 -1.60
CA SER A 31 7.38 2.33 -0.40
C SER A 31 6.47 2.46 0.83
N LEU A 32 5.66 3.53 0.90
CA LEU A 32 4.71 3.79 1.98
C LEU A 32 3.35 3.14 1.71
N CYS A 33 2.73 3.39 0.55
CA CYS A 33 1.36 2.95 0.29
C CYS A 33 1.26 1.53 -0.30
N ARG A 34 2.29 1.09 -1.03
CA ARG A 34 2.39 -0.22 -1.71
C ARG A 34 1.16 -0.52 -2.58
N GLY A 35 0.64 0.49 -3.27
CA GLY A 35 -0.59 0.40 -4.08
C GLY A 35 -1.90 0.31 -3.29
N GLY A 36 -1.86 0.31 -1.96
CA GLY A 36 -3.03 0.22 -1.09
C GLY A 36 -3.74 -1.14 -1.12
N CYS A 37 -5.02 -1.16 -0.79
CA CYS A 37 -5.81 -2.40 -0.75
C CYS A 37 -6.17 -2.90 -2.16
N TYR A 38 -5.98 -4.20 -2.45
CA TYR A 38 -6.39 -4.82 -3.72
C TYR A 38 -7.88 -4.57 -4.04
N ARG A 39 -8.76 -4.58 -3.04
CA ARG A 39 -10.20 -4.31 -3.24
C ARG A 39 -10.47 -2.94 -3.88
N CYS A 40 -9.61 -1.96 -3.63
CA CYS A 40 -9.73 -0.62 -4.19
C CYS A 40 -9.05 -0.49 -5.57
N ARG A 41 -8.46 -1.57 -6.08
CA ARG A 41 -7.87 -1.69 -7.42
C ARG A 41 -8.58 -2.74 -8.29
N ASP A 42 -9.52 -3.48 -7.73
CA ASP A 42 -10.15 -4.60 -8.44
C ASP A 42 -10.96 -4.07 -9.62
N GLY A 43 -10.53 -4.39 -10.85
CA GLY A 43 -11.11 -3.84 -12.08
C GLY A 43 -10.65 -2.42 -12.45
N MET A 44 -9.67 -1.86 -11.74
CA MET A 44 -9.05 -0.56 -12.01
C MET A 44 -7.53 -0.75 -12.21
N GLU A 45 -6.90 0.17 -12.94
CA GLU A 45 -5.44 0.14 -13.11
C GLU A 45 -4.71 0.51 -11.82
N ASP A 46 -5.18 1.56 -11.15
CA ASP A 46 -4.64 2.08 -9.91
C ASP A 46 -5.68 2.06 -8.77
N ASN A 47 -5.20 2.33 -7.55
CA ASN A 47 -6.08 2.46 -6.40
C ASN A 47 -7.02 3.64 -6.57
N TYR A 48 -8.32 3.42 -6.32
CA TYR A 48 -9.33 4.48 -6.30
C TYR A 48 -8.93 5.69 -5.44
N PHE A 49 -8.17 5.48 -4.36
CA PHE A 49 -7.68 6.52 -3.46
C PHE A 49 -6.25 6.99 -3.76
N CYS A 50 -5.67 6.65 -4.92
CA CYS A 50 -4.30 6.98 -5.28
C CYS A 50 -4.02 8.49 -5.17
N GLU A 51 -4.90 9.32 -5.73
CA GLU A 51 -4.76 10.79 -5.65
C GLU A 51 -4.84 11.29 -4.20
N SER A 52 -5.79 10.76 -3.41
CA SER A 52 -5.92 11.14 -2.01
C SER A 52 -4.67 10.80 -1.20
N TYR A 53 -4.04 9.65 -1.46
CA TYR A 53 -2.75 9.30 -0.86
C TYR A 53 -1.65 10.26 -1.28
N ARG A 54 -1.55 10.60 -2.57
CA ARG A 54 -0.57 11.58 -3.06
C ARG A 54 -0.74 12.93 -2.36
N MET A 55 -1.96 13.47 -2.34
CA MET A 55 -2.27 14.72 -1.64
C MET A 55 -1.90 14.66 -0.15
N LEU A 56 -2.26 13.57 0.54
CA LEU A 56 -1.94 13.41 1.96
C LEU A 56 -0.43 13.41 2.19
N PHE A 57 0.32 12.63 1.42
CA PHE A 57 1.77 12.53 1.60
C PHE A 57 2.49 13.82 1.24
N GLU A 58 2.12 14.49 0.14
CA GLU A 58 2.74 15.78 -0.19
C GLU A 58 2.53 16.84 0.91
N ASN A 59 1.39 16.82 1.62
CA ASN A 59 1.09 17.80 2.66
C ASN A 59 1.59 17.40 4.06
N CYS A 60 1.61 16.11 4.38
CA CYS A 60 1.81 15.65 5.76
C CYS A 60 3.08 14.81 5.96
N PHE A 61 3.82 14.44 4.90
CA PHE A 61 4.96 13.53 5.03
C PHE A 61 6.03 14.04 6.00
N ALA A 62 6.37 15.33 5.95
CA ALA A 62 7.36 15.92 6.86
C ALA A 62 6.99 15.74 8.35
N GLN A 63 5.71 15.93 8.68
CA GLN A 63 5.19 15.75 10.04
C GLN A 63 5.18 14.27 10.44
N MET A 64 4.80 13.37 9.53
CA MET A 64 4.86 11.92 9.78
C MET A 64 6.30 11.46 10.07
N GLU A 65 7.28 12.00 9.34
CA GLU A 65 8.69 11.68 9.52
C GLU A 65 9.23 12.20 10.87
N GLU A 66 8.81 13.39 11.29
CA GLU A 66 9.15 13.94 12.61
C GLU A 66 8.60 13.07 13.74
N ILE A 67 7.32 12.69 13.67
CA ILE A 67 6.68 11.80 14.66
C ILE A 67 7.41 10.44 14.70
N SER A 68 7.73 9.89 13.53
CA SER A 68 8.48 8.64 13.42
C SER A 68 9.83 8.75 14.13
N ARG A 69 10.64 9.78 13.81
CA ARG A 69 11.94 10.02 14.47
C ARG A 69 11.79 10.13 15.98
N PHE A 70 10.83 10.92 16.45
CA PHE A 70 10.58 11.09 17.88
C PHE A 70 10.24 9.76 18.57
N LEU A 71 9.39 8.92 17.97
CA LEU A 71 9.04 7.61 18.53
C LEU A 71 10.24 6.65 18.54
N PHE A 72 11.08 6.67 17.50
CA PHE A 72 12.28 5.84 17.45
C PHE A 72 13.35 6.25 18.46
N THR A 73 13.46 7.54 18.81
CA THR A 73 14.46 8.03 19.78
C THR A 73 13.98 7.98 21.23
N THR A 74 12.67 7.85 21.49
CA THR A 74 12.11 7.90 22.85
C THR A 74 11.58 6.57 23.38
N ARG A 75 11.38 5.56 22.52
CA ARG A 75 10.83 4.25 22.91
C ARG A 75 11.82 3.08 22.82
N TYR A 76 13.09 3.36 22.56
CA TYR A 76 14.19 2.38 22.60
C TYR A 76 15.39 2.96 23.35
#